data_AF-A0A5N4B7U6-F1
#
_entry.id   AF-A0A5N4B7U6-F1
#
_cell.length_a   1.000
_cell.length_b   1.000
_cell.length_c   1.000
_cell.angle_alpha   90.00
_cell.angle_beta   90.00
_cell.angle_gamma   90.00
#
_symmetry.space_group_name_H-M   'P 1'
#
loop_
_entity.id
_entity.type
_entity.pdbx_description
1 polymer ?
#
loop_
_entity_poly.entity_id
_entity_poly.type
_entity_poly.pdbx_seq_one_letter_code
_entity_poly.pdbx_strand_id
1 'polypeptide(L)'
;MPSDLQSCTERRYGAAEASTRGSNGSPRIYKGPVKDTGAYNTTPTRSLEVLSNIPPLFLEAKRIFDVYAATSEANVERAPLPKDKLHPAHRCQWVDNITNSTQYIYVDGSKTVEATRAAMVAYSGTHTTESRVVKLPEYSTTYQAEVAAINLALEYIQNNPRDSAIVSDSQSAVNAVNVFKAGTGQINVVHKCLTDLWDSGTKVCIKWESKDTRSEGSKAADRAARTGNANTEIATQIPKSYLKKKARNDMLAQWQKVWDETTKGRFTHAIVPQVPQTTTWWSRETIWAITGHGPYSHYFNKFRLKRHNVRCACGEESSPEHTFYHCPYPQRTNARQIAQGKLQLSQLELTTLNLGEIKHPEVIITLEAFFKELIVPTEDEDD
;
A
#
# COMPACT_ATOMS: atom_id res chain seq x y z
N MET A 1 -19.75 13.06 -13.42
CA MET A 1 -18.46 13.39 -14.08
C MET A 1 -18.77 13.76 -15.53
N PRO A 2 -18.52 15.00 -15.99
CA PRO A 2 -18.82 15.38 -17.38
C PRO A 2 -17.82 14.75 -18.35
N SER A 3 -18.32 14.23 -19.47
CA SER A 3 -17.58 13.57 -20.55
C SER A 3 -16.47 14.43 -21.19
N ASP A 4 -16.60 15.75 -21.11
CA ASP A 4 -15.82 16.67 -21.94
C ASP A 4 -14.36 16.81 -21.46
N LEU A 5 -14.09 16.51 -20.18
CA LEU A 5 -12.74 16.49 -19.61
C LEU A 5 -11.87 15.34 -20.15
N GLN A 6 -12.45 14.20 -20.53
CA GLN A 6 -11.72 13.09 -21.15
C GLN A 6 -11.21 13.46 -22.56
N SER A 7 -12.03 14.14 -23.37
CA SER A 7 -11.63 14.53 -24.74
C SER A 7 -10.52 15.61 -24.79
N CYS A 8 -10.30 16.31 -23.66
CA CYS A 8 -9.35 17.39 -23.54
C CYS A 8 -8.00 16.92 -22.96
N THR A 9 -8.00 15.90 -22.09
CA THR A 9 -6.77 15.21 -21.68
C THR A 9 -6.15 14.43 -22.84
N GLU A 10 -6.92 13.62 -23.57
CA GLU A 10 -6.39 12.85 -24.71
C GLU A 10 -5.71 13.73 -25.77
N ARG A 11 -6.32 14.86 -26.13
CA ARG A 11 -5.74 15.82 -27.09
C ARG A 11 -4.48 16.55 -26.58
N ARG A 12 -4.32 16.74 -25.27
CA ARG A 12 -3.11 17.35 -24.69
C ARG A 12 -1.99 16.33 -24.45
N TYR A 13 -2.31 15.08 -24.11
CA TYR A 13 -1.29 14.04 -23.94
C TYR A 13 -0.73 13.55 -25.28
N GLY A 14 -1.54 13.44 -26.34
CA GLY A 14 -1.04 13.16 -27.69
C GLY A 14 -0.06 14.23 -28.22
N ALA A 15 -0.24 15.49 -27.81
CA ALA A 15 0.70 16.57 -28.13
C ALA A 15 2.02 16.49 -27.33
N ALA A 16 1.99 15.97 -26.09
CA ALA A 16 3.18 15.78 -25.27
C ALA A 16 4.11 14.67 -25.81
N GLU A 17 3.55 13.59 -26.36
CA GLU A 17 4.34 12.58 -27.09
C GLU A 17 4.93 13.14 -28.39
N ALA A 18 4.19 14.00 -29.11
CA ALA A 18 4.64 14.60 -30.37
C ALA A 18 5.79 15.62 -30.23
N SER A 19 5.85 16.35 -29.11
CA SER A 19 6.77 17.49 -28.92
C SER A 19 8.23 17.13 -28.59
N THR A 20 8.57 15.84 -28.49
CA THR A 20 9.94 15.38 -28.16
C THR A 20 10.77 14.91 -29.37
N ARG A 21 10.34 15.26 -30.59
CA ARG A 21 11.05 14.95 -31.84
C ARG A 21 12.33 15.79 -32.01
N GLY A 22 13.44 15.28 -31.44
CA GLY A 22 14.77 15.63 -31.92
C GLY A 22 15.01 15.17 -33.37
N SER A 23 16.00 15.74 -34.03
CA SER A 23 16.26 15.65 -35.49
C SER A 23 16.57 14.25 -36.06
N ASN A 24 16.47 13.18 -35.28
CA ASN A 24 16.60 11.77 -35.72
C ASN A 24 15.47 10.85 -35.16
N GLY A 25 14.26 11.39 -34.98
CA GLY A 25 13.00 10.62 -34.94
C GLY A 25 12.77 9.64 -33.78
N SER A 26 13.72 9.47 -32.87
CA SER A 26 13.65 8.51 -31.76
C SER A 26 13.32 9.22 -30.43
N PRO A 27 12.24 8.84 -29.72
CA PRO A 27 11.89 9.48 -28.45
C PRO A 27 12.95 9.22 -27.37
N ARG A 28 13.31 10.24 -26.60
CA ARG A 28 14.22 10.10 -25.45
C ARG A 28 13.51 9.40 -24.29
N ILE A 29 13.66 8.07 -24.23
CA ILE A 29 13.15 7.21 -23.16
C ILE A 29 13.75 7.61 -21.80
N TYR A 30 12.92 7.62 -20.76
CA TYR A 30 13.34 7.76 -19.35
C TYR A 30 14.30 6.61 -18.96
N LYS A 31 15.58 6.93 -18.72
CA LYS A 31 16.66 5.93 -18.54
C LYS A 31 16.93 5.46 -17.11
N GLY A 32 16.14 5.89 -16.11
CA GLY A 32 16.35 5.51 -14.70
C GLY A 32 16.49 3.99 -14.51
N PRO A 33 15.47 3.19 -14.86
CA PRO A 33 15.49 1.74 -14.65
C PRO A 33 16.65 1.02 -15.34
N VAL A 34 17.20 1.54 -16.44
CA VAL A 34 18.35 0.92 -17.14
C VAL A 34 19.63 1.02 -16.32
N LYS A 35 19.86 2.15 -15.66
CA LYS A 35 21.05 2.35 -14.80
C LYS A 35 20.97 1.51 -13.53
N ASP A 36 19.80 1.49 -12.91
CA ASP A 36 19.58 0.84 -11.61
C ASP A 36 19.60 -0.70 -11.71
N THR A 37 19.42 -1.25 -12.92
CA THR A 37 19.37 -2.71 -13.19
C THR A 37 20.59 -3.27 -13.91
N GLY A 38 21.46 -2.42 -14.47
CA GLY A 38 22.53 -2.86 -15.36
C GLY A 38 22.03 -3.49 -16.68
N ALA A 39 20.79 -3.24 -17.06
CA ALA A 39 20.20 -3.76 -18.30
C ALA A 39 20.78 -3.09 -19.56
N TYR A 40 20.63 -3.75 -20.71
CA TYR A 40 21.02 -3.17 -21.99
C TYR A 40 20.09 -2.00 -22.36
N ASN A 41 20.63 -0.98 -23.05
CA ASN A 41 19.84 0.19 -23.51
C ASN A 41 18.68 -0.17 -24.47
N THR A 42 18.68 -1.38 -25.03
CA THR A 42 17.64 -1.92 -25.92
C THR A 42 16.50 -2.61 -25.18
N THR A 43 16.69 -2.92 -23.89
CA THR A 43 15.73 -3.67 -23.07
C THR A 43 14.40 -2.90 -22.97
N PRO A 44 13.24 -3.55 -23.16
CA PRO A 44 11.95 -2.88 -23.09
C PRO A 44 11.72 -2.18 -21.74
N THR A 45 11.42 -0.88 -21.78
CA THR A 45 11.19 -0.08 -20.56
C THR A 45 10.07 -0.66 -19.70
N ARG A 46 9.01 -1.22 -20.31
CA ARG A 46 7.92 -1.92 -19.59
C ARG A 46 8.41 -3.11 -18.78
N SER A 47 9.32 -3.92 -19.35
CA SER A 47 9.93 -5.03 -18.61
C SER A 47 10.74 -4.53 -17.40
N LEU A 48 11.49 -3.44 -17.55
CA LEU A 48 12.29 -2.88 -16.45
C LEU A 48 11.44 -2.21 -15.37
N GLU A 49 10.39 -1.47 -15.76
CA GLU A 49 9.41 -0.92 -14.82
C GLU A 49 8.83 -2.03 -13.94
N VAL A 50 8.40 -3.15 -14.53
CA VAL A 50 7.84 -4.31 -13.81
C VAL A 50 8.89 -5.01 -12.94
N LEU A 51 10.08 -5.32 -13.48
CA LEU A 51 11.13 -6.01 -12.74
C LEU A 51 11.66 -5.18 -11.56
N SER A 52 11.83 -3.86 -11.72
CA SER A 52 12.26 -2.96 -10.65
C SER A 52 11.15 -2.58 -9.66
N ASN A 53 9.90 -2.98 -9.89
CA ASN A 53 8.71 -2.48 -9.18
C ASN A 53 8.62 -0.93 -9.16
N ILE A 54 8.92 -0.31 -10.31
CA ILE A 54 8.81 1.14 -10.52
C ILE A 54 7.65 1.39 -11.50
N PRO A 55 6.54 2.00 -11.07
CA PRO A 55 5.40 2.24 -11.94
C PRO A 55 5.75 3.22 -13.08
N PRO A 56 5.12 3.07 -14.26
CA PRO A 56 5.25 4.03 -15.35
C PRO A 56 5.00 5.48 -14.90
N LEU A 57 5.88 6.39 -15.32
CA LEU A 57 5.84 7.80 -14.88
C LEU A 57 4.47 8.47 -15.08
N PHE A 58 3.76 8.15 -16.16
CA PHE A 58 2.43 8.70 -16.44
C PHE A 58 1.34 8.17 -15.47
N LEU A 59 1.46 6.92 -15.02
CA LEU A 59 0.55 6.34 -14.02
C LEU A 59 0.82 6.92 -12.62
N GLU A 60 2.09 7.10 -12.26
CA GLU A 60 2.47 7.73 -10.99
C GLU A 60 2.06 9.21 -10.96
N ALA A 61 2.26 9.95 -12.06
CA ALA A 61 1.77 11.33 -12.21
C ALA A 61 0.24 11.39 -12.10
N LYS A 62 -0.48 10.47 -12.75
CA LYS A 62 -1.95 10.36 -12.63
C LYS A 62 -2.35 10.07 -11.18
N ARG A 63 -1.70 9.11 -10.50
CA ARG A 63 -1.96 8.77 -9.09
C ARG A 63 -1.79 9.98 -8.16
N ILE A 64 -0.74 10.78 -8.38
CA ILE A 64 -0.50 12.01 -7.61
C ILE A 64 -1.61 13.03 -7.88
N PHE A 65 -2.01 13.22 -9.15
CA PHE A 65 -3.09 14.12 -9.52
C PHE A 65 -4.44 13.68 -8.95
N ASP A 66 -4.79 12.40 -9.03
CA ASP A 66 -6.04 11.83 -8.49
C ASP A 66 -6.14 12.09 -6.98
N VAL A 67 -5.04 11.88 -6.22
CA VAL A 67 -4.99 12.19 -4.78
C VAL A 67 -5.13 13.70 -4.54
N TYR A 68 -4.43 14.54 -5.30
CA TYR A 68 -4.53 15.99 -5.16
C TYR A 68 -5.97 16.48 -5.38
N ALA A 69 -6.58 16.09 -6.50
CA ALA A 69 -7.95 16.42 -6.87
C ALA A 69 -8.94 15.97 -5.79
N ALA A 70 -8.88 14.71 -5.35
CA ALA A 70 -9.76 14.21 -4.30
C ALA A 70 -9.56 14.96 -2.98
N THR A 71 -8.33 15.28 -2.57
CA THR A 71 -8.08 16.05 -1.33
C THR A 71 -8.53 17.52 -1.39
N SER A 72 -8.83 18.04 -2.58
CA SER A 72 -9.41 19.38 -2.74
C SER A 72 -10.90 19.45 -2.36
N GLU A 73 -11.59 18.31 -2.30
CA GLU A 73 -13.01 18.21 -1.92
C GLU A 73 -13.27 18.63 -0.47
N ALA A 74 -14.45 19.20 -0.22
CA ALA A 74 -14.81 19.80 1.07
C ALA A 74 -14.96 18.77 2.22
N ASN A 75 -15.35 17.52 1.93
CA ASN A 75 -15.58 16.48 2.93
C ASN A 75 -14.33 15.63 3.24
N VAL A 76 -13.14 16.07 2.84
CA VAL A 76 -11.89 15.37 3.19
C VAL A 76 -11.36 15.88 4.53
N GLU A 77 -10.88 14.95 5.35
CA GLU A 77 -10.27 15.23 6.64
C GLU A 77 -9.11 16.22 6.50
N ARG A 78 -9.17 17.35 7.23
CA ARG A 78 -8.19 18.43 7.19
C ARG A 78 -7.78 18.81 8.61
N ALA A 79 -6.53 19.25 8.75
CA ALA A 79 -6.09 19.91 9.97
C ALA A 79 -6.86 21.25 10.11
N PRO A 80 -7.37 21.59 11.31
CA PRO A 80 -8.05 22.85 11.57
C PRO A 80 -7.13 24.03 11.26
N LEU A 81 -7.70 25.15 10.80
CA LEU A 81 -6.90 26.36 10.62
C LEU A 81 -6.51 26.90 12.00
N PRO A 82 -5.39 27.65 12.12
CA PRO A 82 -4.93 28.15 13.42
C PRO A 82 -5.96 28.98 14.21
N LYS A 83 -6.91 29.60 13.51
CA LYS A 83 -8.05 30.37 14.04
C LYS A 83 -9.19 29.52 14.60
N ASP A 84 -9.28 28.24 14.21
CA ASP A 84 -10.34 27.31 14.64
C ASP A 84 -9.88 26.47 15.86
N LYS A 85 -8.75 26.85 16.49
CA LYS A 85 -8.22 26.21 17.69
C LYS A 85 -9.00 26.68 18.92
N LEU A 86 -9.54 25.74 19.69
CA LEU A 86 -10.14 26.03 20.99
C LEU A 86 -9.09 26.68 21.92
N HIS A 87 -9.52 27.69 22.69
CA HIS A 87 -8.62 28.38 23.61
C HIS A 87 -8.20 27.44 24.76
N PRO A 88 -6.92 27.39 25.20
CA PRO A 88 -6.46 26.45 26.23
C PRO A 88 -7.19 26.53 27.58
N ALA A 89 -7.87 27.65 27.88
CA ALA A 89 -8.70 27.81 29.08
C ALA A 89 -10.05 27.06 29.01
N HIS A 90 -10.51 26.68 27.81
CA HIS A 90 -11.71 25.84 27.62
C HIS A 90 -11.39 24.34 27.77
N ARG A 91 -10.20 24.00 28.28
CA ARG A 91 -9.87 22.64 28.69
C ARG A 91 -10.78 22.27 29.85
N CYS A 92 -11.85 21.51 29.56
CA CYS A 92 -12.70 20.92 30.59
C CYS A 92 -11.82 20.28 31.65
N GLN A 93 -11.96 20.73 32.90
CA GLN A 93 -11.24 20.12 34.01
C GLN A 93 -11.87 18.76 34.25
N TRP A 94 -11.14 17.70 33.87
CA TRP A 94 -11.54 16.32 34.08
C TRP A 94 -11.88 16.12 35.56
N VAL A 95 -13.16 15.83 35.83
CA VAL A 95 -13.62 15.67 37.21
C VAL A 95 -13.24 14.27 37.67
N ASP A 96 -12.11 14.14 38.36
CA ASP A 96 -11.70 12.89 39.01
C ASP A 96 -12.70 12.47 40.11
N ASN A 97 -13.41 13.43 40.70
CA ASN A 97 -14.46 13.25 41.70
C ASN A 97 -15.78 12.75 41.09
N ILE A 98 -15.75 11.51 40.59
CA ILE A 98 -16.94 10.69 40.37
C ILE A 98 -17.68 10.52 41.71
N THR A 99 -18.98 10.78 41.72
CA THR A 99 -19.86 10.55 42.88
C THR A 99 -20.65 9.27 42.69
N ASN A 100 -21.28 8.75 43.76
CA ASN A 100 -22.12 7.54 43.68
C ASN A 100 -23.35 7.69 42.75
N SER A 101 -23.65 8.88 42.24
CA SER A 101 -24.75 9.13 41.29
C SER A 101 -24.30 9.19 39.81
N THR A 102 -23.00 9.10 39.52
CA THR A 102 -22.44 9.19 38.16
C THR A 102 -22.90 8.03 37.27
N GLN A 103 -23.32 8.33 36.03
CA GLN A 103 -23.64 7.33 35.02
C GLN A 103 -22.37 6.83 34.33
N TYR A 104 -22.25 5.53 34.05
CA TYR A 104 -21.15 4.99 33.26
C TYR A 104 -21.61 4.70 31.83
N ILE A 105 -20.86 5.15 30.84
CA ILE A 105 -21.15 4.90 29.42
C ILE A 105 -19.92 4.31 28.77
N TYR A 106 -20.02 3.06 28.33
CA TYR A 106 -18.92 2.35 27.67
C TYR A 106 -19.05 2.52 26.16
N VAL A 107 -17.93 2.81 25.48
CA VAL A 107 -17.89 3.09 24.05
C VAL A 107 -16.80 2.30 23.34
N ASP A 108 -17.09 1.82 22.13
CA ASP A 108 -16.15 1.07 21.28
C ASP A 108 -16.43 1.36 19.79
N GLY A 109 -15.36 1.48 19.00
CA GLY A 109 -15.39 1.66 17.55
C GLY A 109 -14.76 0.49 16.80
N SER A 110 -15.58 -0.30 16.11
CA SER A 110 -15.11 -1.49 15.38
C SER A 110 -15.06 -1.29 13.87
N LYS A 111 -14.08 -1.93 13.23
CA LYS A 111 -14.03 -2.11 11.77
C LYS A 111 -13.83 -3.57 11.42
N THR A 112 -14.83 -4.17 10.78
CA THR A 112 -14.80 -5.52 10.22
C THR A 112 -14.70 -5.47 8.68
N VAL A 113 -14.72 -6.63 8.03
CA VAL A 113 -14.83 -6.72 6.56
C VAL A 113 -16.19 -6.24 6.07
N GLU A 114 -17.24 -6.39 6.88
CA GLU A 114 -18.63 -6.07 6.52
C GLU A 114 -18.99 -4.60 6.74
N ALA A 115 -18.50 -4.00 7.83
CA ALA A 115 -18.87 -2.64 8.22
C ALA A 115 -17.86 -1.97 9.14
N THR A 116 -17.92 -0.65 9.20
CA THR A 116 -17.36 0.15 10.30
C THR A 116 -18.53 0.65 11.15
N ARG A 117 -18.46 0.50 12.47
CA ARG A 117 -19.54 0.84 13.40
C ARG A 117 -18.99 1.45 14.68
N ALA A 118 -19.76 2.34 15.28
CA ALA A 118 -19.51 2.89 16.60
C ALA A 118 -20.68 2.54 17.53
N ALA A 119 -20.38 2.16 18.77
CA ALA A 119 -21.40 1.79 19.75
C ALA A 119 -21.19 2.48 21.10
N MET A 120 -22.30 2.72 21.80
CA MET A 120 -22.32 3.09 23.21
C MET A 120 -23.26 2.18 24.00
N VAL A 121 -22.92 1.90 25.25
CA VAL A 121 -23.76 1.18 26.20
C VAL A 121 -23.73 1.91 27.54
N ALA A 122 -24.87 2.48 27.94
CA ALA A 122 -25.00 3.25 29.17
C ALA A 122 -25.52 2.38 30.33
N TYR A 123 -24.97 2.56 31.52
CA TYR A 123 -25.26 1.78 32.73
C TYR A 123 -25.66 2.68 33.91
N SER A 124 -26.64 2.20 34.69
CA SER A 124 -26.97 2.75 36.01
C SER A 124 -26.85 1.63 37.04
N GLY A 125 -25.78 1.67 37.85
CA GLY A 125 -25.36 0.53 38.66
C GLY A 125 -24.97 -0.65 37.76
N THR A 126 -25.55 -1.82 37.99
CA THR A 126 -25.28 -3.04 37.22
C THR A 126 -26.15 -3.21 35.96
N HIS A 127 -27.17 -2.36 35.77
CA HIS A 127 -28.15 -2.53 34.69
C HIS A 127 -27.81 -1.64 33.49
N THR A 128 -27.84 -2.22 32.29
CA THR A 128 -27.84 -1.47 31.03
C THR A 128 -29.13 -0.66 30.92
N THR A 129 -28.99 0.64 30.71
CA THR A 129 -30.08 1.61 30.57
C THR A 129 -30.39 1.97 29.13
N GLU A 130 -29.37 2.02 28.27
CA GLU A 130 -29.46 2.34 26.85
C GLU A 130 -28.33 1.62 26.11
N SER A 131 -28.58 1.19 24.88
CA SER A 131 -27.55 0.73 23.95
C SER A 131 -27.83 1.31 22.56
N ARG A 132 -26.83 1.93 21.93
CA ARG A 132 -26.94 2.52 20.59
C ARG A 132 -25.77 2.11 19.73
N VAL A 133 -26.05 1.86 18.45
CA VAL A 133 -25.05 1.51 17.44
C VAL A 133 -25.33 2.30 16.17
N VAL A 134 -24.30 2.96 15.64
CA VAL A 134 -24.35 3.71 14.38
C VAL A 134 -23.35 3.12 13.40
N LYS A 135 -23.70 3.15 12.11
CA LYS A 135 -22.83 2.71 11.02
C LYS A 135 -22.01 3.90 10.54
N LEU A 136 -20.76 3.65 10.17
CA LEU A 136 -19.91 4.62 9.50
C LEU A 136 -19.70 4.18 8.04
N PRO A 137 -19.51 5.13 7.11
CA PRO A 137 -19.16 4.85 5.72
C PRO A 137 -17.94 3.94 5.59
N GLU A 138 -17.93 3.09 4.57
CA GLU A 138 -16.91 2.05 4.33
C GLU A 138 -15.45 2.58 4.36
N TYR A 139 -15.24 3.82 3.93
CA TYR A 139 -13.93 4.47 3.93
C TYR A 139 -13.40 4.84 5.32
N SER A 140 -14.25 4.82 6.35
CA SER A 140 -13.90 5.25 7.71
C SER A 140 -12.87 4.33 8.35
N THR A 141 -11.98 4.88 9.17
CA THR A 141 -10.99 4.09 9.93
C THR A 141 -11.55 3.62 11.27
N THR A 142 -10.92 2.60 11.88
CA THR A 142 -11.22 2.20 13.27
C THR A 142 -11.12 3.39 14.22
N TYR A 143 -10.06 4.21 14.10
CA TYR A 143 -9.91 5.42 14.91
C TYR A 143 -11.09 6.41 14.77
N GLN A 144 -11.63 6.59 13.56
CA GLN A 144 -12.83 7.44 13.38
C GLN A 144 -14.10 6.82 13.97
N ALA A 145 -14.18 5.49 14.04
CA ALA A 145 -15.27 4.78 14.73
C ALA A 145 -15.19 4.99 16.24
N GLU A 146 -13.99 4.94 16.81
CA GLU A 146 -13.72 5.13 18.24
C GLU A 146 -14.10 6.56 18.68
N VAL A 147 -13.68 7.57 17.89
CA VAL A 147 -14.08 8.97 18.12
C VAL A 147 -15.58 9.19 17.89
N ALA A 148 -16.19 8.49 16.90
CA ALA A 148 -17.63 8.53 16.71
C ALA A 148 -18.41 7.88 17.87
N ALA A 149 -17.86 6.86 18.53
CA ALA A 149 -18.45 6.22 19.70
C ALA A 149 -18.46 7.17 20.91
N ILE A 150 -17.39 7.95 21.09
CA ILE A 150 -17.35 9.06 22.08
C ILE A 150 -18.41 10.13 21.75
N ASN A 151 -18.52 10.56 20.48
CA ASN A 151 -19.55 11.52 20.08
C ASN A 151 -20.97 11.00 20.34
N LEU A 152 -21.25 9.72 20.05
CA LEU A 152 -22.55 9.09 20.29
C LEU A 152 -22.92 9.11 21.79
N ALA A 153 -21.96 8.88 22.68
CA ALA A 153 -22.15 9.02 24.12
C ALA A 153 -22.40 10.48 24.54
N LEU A 154 -21.72 11.46 23.94
CA LEU A 154 -21.94 12.88 24.22
C LEU A 154 -23.32 13.35 23.74
N GLU A 155 -23.77 12.91 22.55
CA GLU A 155 -25.14 13.14 22.07
C GLU A 155 -26.19 12.55 23.02
N TYR A 156 -25.95 11.35 23.56
CA TYR A 156 -26.83 10.76 24.57
C TYR A 156 -26.88 11.60 25.86
N ILE A 157 -25.74 12.08 26.37
CA ILE A 157 -25.66 12.93 27.57
C ILE A 157 -26.34 14.29 27.33
N GLN A 158 -26.19 14.90 26.15
CA GLN A 158 -26.88 16.15 25.79
C GLN A 158 -28.41 16.00 25.84
N ASN A 159 -28.93 14.83 25.45
CA ASN A 159 -30.36 14.53 25.53
C ASN A 159 -30.82 14.04 26.92
N ASN A 160 -29.90 13.62 27.78
CA ASN A 160 -30.18 13.10 29.13
C ASN A 160 -29.17 13.69 30.15
N PRO A 161 -29.24 15.01 30.47
CA PRO A 161 -28.19 15.68 31.22
C PRO A 161 -27.95 15.05 32.60
N ARG A 162 -26.79 14.41 32.77
CA ARG A 162 -26.37 13.74 33.99
C ARG A 162 -24.85 13.63 34.06
N ASP A 163 -24.29 13.84 35.24
CA ASP A 163 -22.86 13.64 35.50
C ASP A 163 -22.44 12.21 35.08
N SER A 164 -21.49 12.12 34.16
CA SER A 164 -21.21 10.90 33.39
C SER A 164 -19.72 10.60 33.23
N ALA A 165 -19.38 9.31 33.24
CA ALA A 165 -18.06 8.77 32.92
C ALA A 165 -18.14 7.96 31.63
N ILE A 166 -17.57 8.50 30.55
CA ILE A 166 -17.38 7.79 29.29
C ILE A 166 -16.12 6.92 29.42
N VAL A 167 -16.21 5.64 29.13
CA VAL A 167 -15.10 4.67 29.22
C VAL A 167 -14.82 4.10 27.85
N SER A 168 -13.59 4.28 27.36
CA SER A 168 -13.11 3.74 26.08
C SER A 168 -11.81 2.96 26.31
N ASP A 169 -11.63 1.84 25.63
CA ASP A 169 -10.35 1.12 25.65
C ASP A 169 -9.32 1.69 24.64
N SER A 170 -9.75 2.67 23.84
CA SER A 170 -8.99 3.26 22.74
C SER A 170 -8.10 4.40 23.23
N GLN A 171 -6.90 4.04 23.68
CA GLN A 171 -5.92 5.01 24.19
C GLN A 171 -5.62 6.13 23.17
N SER A 172 -5.67 5.85 21.87
CA SER A 172 -5.47 6.84 20.81
C SER A 172 -6.62 7.85 20.71
N ALA A 173 -7.88 7.42 20.82
CA ALA A 173 -9.04 8.30 20.83
C ALA A 173 -9.08 9.15 22.11
N VAL A 174 -8.88 8.54 23.28
CA VAL A 174 -8.83 9.25 24.57
C VAL A 174 -7.71 10.30 24.57
N ASN A 175 -6.50 9.94 24.12
CA ASN A 175 -5.39 10.90 24.00
C ASN A 175 -5.70 12.03 23.01
N ALA A 176 -6.36 11.74 21.89
CA ALA A 176 -6.73 12.77 20.91
C ALA A 176 -7.75 13.77 21.45
N VAL A 177 -8.68 13.33 22.31
CA VAL A 177 -9.61 14.24 22.99
C VAL A 177 -8.90 15.01 24.12
N ASN A 178 -8.01 14.37 24.87
CA ASN A 178 -7.26 15.02 25.96
C ASN A 178 -6.27 16.09 25.45
N VAL A 179 -5.74 15.89 24.24
CA VAL A 179 -4.83 16.84 23.60
C VAL A 179 -5.64 17.90 22.84
N PHE A 180 -5.92 19.02 23.51
CA PHE A 180 -6.43 20.27 22.92
C PHE A 180 -5.41 20.96 21.99
N LYS A 181 -4.91 20.22 20.99
CA LYS A 181 -4.26 20.74 19.78
C LYS A 181 -5.26 20.60 18.62
N ALA A 182 -4.93 21.15 17.46
CA ALA A 182 -5.77 21.11 16.27
C ALA A 182 -6.00 19.64 15.81
N GLY A 183 -7.09 19.03 16.29
CA GLY A 183 -7.45 17.63 16.05
C GLY A 183 -8.15 17.42 14.71
N THR A 184 -8.68 16.22 14.47
CA THR A 184 -9.49 15.96 13.27
C THR A 184 -10.84 16.69 13.35
N GLY A 185 -11.58 16.83 12.25
CA GLY A 185 -12.90 17.46 12.28
C GLY A 185 -13.86 16.83 13.30
N GLN A 186 -13.74 15.53 13.55
CA GLN A 186 -14.52 14.82 14.57
C GLN A 186 -14.09 15.17 16.00
N ILE A 187 -12.80 15.40 16.27
CA ILE A 187 -12.31 15.82 17.59
C ILE A 187 -12.78 17.25 17.93
N ASN A 188 -12.86 18.14 16.93
CA ASN A 188 -13.44 19.47 17.13
C ASN A 188 -14.93 19.40 17.53
N VAL A 189 -15.69 18.42 17.00
CA VAL A 189 -17.08 18.17 17.43
C VAL A 189 -17.11 17.67 18.88
N VAL A 190 -16.27 16.69 19.25
CA VAL A 190 -16.13 16.22 20.64
C VAL A 190 -15.84 17.38 21.59
N HIS A 191 -14.85 18.21 21.28
CA HIS A 191 -14.47 19.37 22.10
C HIS A 191 -15.59 20.40 22.23
N LYS A 192 -16.35 20.65 21.16
CA LYS A 192 -17.51 21.54 21.22
C LYS A 192 -18.60 20.96 22.14
N CYS A 193 -19.00 19.70 21.93
CA CYS A 193 -20.01 19.04 22.77
C CYS A 193 -19.61 19.00 24.26
N LEU A 194 -18.33 18.78 24.58
CA LEU A 194 -17.81 18.84 25.94
C LEU A 194 -17.89 20.26 26.54
N THR A 195 -17.65 21.31 25.73
CA THR A 195 -17.81 22.71 26.15
C THR A 195 -19.28 23.04 26.41
N ASP A 196 -20.16 22.70 25.46
CA ASP A 196 -21.61 22.93 25.57
C ASP A 196 -22.19 22.24 26.82
N LEU A 197 -21.74 21.02 27.13
CA LEU A 197 -22.13 20.28 28.34
C LEU A 197 -21.59 20.93 29.62
N TRP A 198 -20.33 21.37 29.64
CA TRP A 198 -19.74 22.08 30.77
C TRP A 198 -20.48 23.38 31.09
N ASP A 199 -20.81 24.17 30.07
CA ASP A 199 -21.52 25.45 30.21
C ASP A 199 -22.97 25.25 30.71
N SER A 200 -23.59 24.12 30.38
CA SER A 200 -24.87 23.69 30.98
C SER A 200 -24.78 23.12 32.40
N GLY A 201 -23.57 23.02 32.97
CA GLY A 201 -23.32 22.50 34.32
C GLY A 201 -23.24 20.97 34.44
N THR A 202 -23.26 20.22 33.32
CA THR A 202 -23.16 18.75 33.31
C THR A 202 -21.70 18.30 33.27
N LYS A 203 -21.26 17.51 34.25
CA LYS A 203 -19.86 17.07 34.33
C LYS A 203 -19.65 15.77 33.56
N VAL A 204 -18.75 15.81 32.58
CA VAL A 204 -18.34 14.61 31.83
C VAL A 204 -16.85 14.37 32.00
N CYS A 205 -16.48 13.12 32.28
CA CYS A 205 -15.10 12.65 32.19
C CYS A 205 -14.98 11.54 31.14
N ILE A 206 -13.84 11.46 30.46
CA ILE A 206 -13.52 10.40 29.51
C ILE A 206 -12.32 9.65 30.08
N LYS A 207 -12.49 8.36 30.33
CA LYS A 207 -11.49 7.48 30.95
C LYS A 207 -11.03 6.42 29.96
N TRP A 208 -9.72 6.16 30.00
CA TRP A 208 -9.14 5.02 29.31
C TRP A 208 -9.19 3.78 30.22
N GLU A 209 -9.63 2.65 29.66
CA GLU A 209 -9.58 1.32 30.31
C GLU A 209 -8.59 0.42 29.55
N SER A 210 -7.75 -0.36 30.24
CA SER A 210 -6.90 -1.34 29.54
C SER A 210 -7.73 -2.52 29.03
N LYS A 211 -7.38 -3.04 27.85
CA LYS A 211 -7.96 -4.27 27.30
C LYS A 211 -7.70 -5.50 28.18
N ASP A 212 -6.65 -5.46 29.00
CA ASP A 212 -6.32 -6.53 29.96
C ASP A 212 -7.24 -6.52 31.19
N THR A 213 -7.81 -5.36 31.53
CA THR A 213 -8.68 -5.14 32.70
C THR A 213 -10.13 -4.89 32.30
N ARG A 214 -10.57 -5.49 31.20
CA ARG A 214 -11.81 -5.11 30.51
C ARG A 214 -13.07 -5.40 31.34
N SER A 215 -13.82 -4.36 31.66
CA SER A 215 -15.10 -4.45 32.38
C SER A 215 -16.21 -5.06 31.52
N GLU A 216 -17.31 -5.49 32.14
CA GLU A 216 -18.42 -6.08 31.38
C GLU A 216 -19.12 -5.05 30.46
N GLY A 217 -19.20 -3.79 30.86
CA GLY A 217 -19.72 -2.72 30.01
C GLY A 217 -18.84 -2.46 28.77
N SER A 218 -17.52 -2.50 28.94
CA SER A 218 -16.55 -2.40 27.84
C SER A 218 -16.64 -3.60 26.87
N LYS A 219 -16.83 -4.81 27.40
CA LYS A 219 -17.16 -5.99 26.57
C LYS A 219 -18.52 -5.86 25.87
N ALA A 220 -19.52 -5.26 26.51
CA ALA A 220 -20.83 -5.03 25.90
C ALA A 220 -20.75 -4.03 24.74
N ALA A 221 -19.97 -2.96 24.88
CA ALA A 221 -19.72 -1.99 23.82
C ALA A 221 -19.02 -2.62 22.60
N ASP A 222 -18.00 -3.47 22.80
CA ASP A 222 -17.33 -4.22 21.72
C ASP A 222 -18.27 -5.16 20.96
N ARG A 223 -19.09 -5.92 21.70
CA ARG A 223 -20.11 -6.79 21.09
C ARG A 223 -21.08 -5.96 20.26
N ALA A 224 -21.56 -4.83 20.79
CA ALA A 224 -22.44 -3.91 20.08
C ALA A 224 -21.77 -3.28 18.84
N ALA A 225 -20.49 -2.90 18.91
CA ALA A 225 -19.75 -2.35 17.78
C ALA A 225 -19.47 -3.40 16.70
N ARG A 226 -19.20 -4.67 17.07
CA ARG A 226 -18.94 -5.74 16.09
C ARG A 226 -20.20 -6.24 15.40
N THR A 227 -21.23 -6.59 16.17
CA THR A 227 -22.41 -7.33 15.67
C THR A 227 -23.73 -6.57 15.79
N GLY A 228 -23.72 -5.34 16.30
CA GLY A 228 -24.92 -4.53 16.45
C GLY A 228 -25.52 -4.11 15.12
N ASN A 229 -26.85 -4.21 15.02
CA ASN A 229 -27.60 -3.67 13.90
C ASN A 229 -27.67 -2.15 14.01
N ALA A 230 -27.08 -1.47 13.03
CA ALA A 230 -27.11 -0.02 12.92
C ALA A 230 -28.05 0.38 11.79
N ASN A 231 -29.22 0.91 12.16
CA ASN A 231 -30.23 1.39 11.20
C ASN A 231 -29.91 2.78 10.62
N THR A 232 -28.94 3.48 11.22
CA THR A 232 -28.52 4.83 10.85
C THR A 232 -27.04 4.83 10.47
N GLU A 233 -26.71 5.38 9.30
CA GLU A 233 -25.34 5.67 8.89
C GLU A 233 -25.02 7.15 9.12
N ILE A 234 -23.95 7.45 9.85
CA ILE A 234 -23.53 8.82 10.17
C ILE A 234 -22.46 9.31 9.21
N ALA A 235 -22.55 10.55 8.76
CA ALA A 235 -21.55 11.13 7.86
C ALA A 235 -20.20 11.32 8.57
N THR A 236 -19.11 10.93 7.92
CA THR A 236 -17.74 11.15 8.40
C THR A 236 -16.88 11.83 7.32
N GLN A 237 -15.81 12.49 7.74
CA GLN A 237 -14.83 13.05 6.80
C GLN A 237 -14.01 11.91 6.17
N ILE A 238 -13.73 12.01 4.88
CA ILE A 238 -12.96 10.99 4.15
C ILE A 238 -11.48 11.07 4.58
N PRO A 239 -10.88 9.96 5.06
CA PRO A 239 -9.46 9.93 5.43
C PRO A 239 -8.55 10.11 4.23
N LYS A 240 -7.50 10.93 4.37
CA LYS A 240 -6.44 11.05 3.35
C LYS A 240 -5.73 9.72 3.08
N SER A 241 -5.67 8.83 4.07
CA SER A 241 -5.12 7.47 3.94
C SER A 241 -5.96 6.58 3.02
N TYR A 242 -7.29 6.66 3.11
CA TYR A 242 -8.21 5.96 2.22
C TYR A 242 -8.03 6.43 0.77
N LEU A 243 -8.02 7.74 0.52
CA LEU A 243 -7.81 8.30 -0.82
C LEU A 243 -6.47 7.88 -1.43
N LYS A 244 -5.38 7.93 -0.65
CA LYS A 244 -4.06 7.44 -1.08
C LYS A 244 -4.06 5.94 -1.41
N LYS A 245 -4.72 5.12 -0.60
CA LYS A 245 -4.85 3.67 -0.83
C LYS A 245 -5.65 3.39 -2.11
N LYS A 246 -6.80 4.05 -2.29
CA LYS A 246 -7.64 3.92 -3.48
C LYS A 246 -6.86 4.28 -4.75
N ALA A 247 -6.26 5.46 -4.80
CA ALA A 247 -5.46 5.88 -5.96
C ALA A 247 -4.29 4.93 -6.26
N ARG A 248 -3.61 4.38 -5.23
CA ARG A 248 -2.57 3.34 -5.43
C ARG A 248 -3.14 2.07 -6.04
N ASN A 249 -4.29 1.60 -5.58
CA ASN A 249 -4.94 0.41 -6.14
C ASN A 249 -5.39 0.64 -7.59
N ASP A 250 -5.99 1.79 -7.88
CA ASP A 250 -6.41 2.18 -9.23
C ASP A 250 -5.21 2.29 -10.19
N MET A 251 -4.06 2.80 -9.70
CA MET A 251 -2.80 2.84 -10.44
C MET A 251 -2.24 1.44 -10.71
N LEU A 252 -2.24 0.54 -9.71
CA LEU A 252 -1.77 -0.84 -9.86
C LEU A 252 -2.62 -1.62 -10.88
N ALA A 253 -3.95 -1.47 -10.84
CA ALA A 253 -4.85 -2.08 -11.82
C ALA A 253 -4.61 -1.55 -13.24
N GLN A 254 -4.41 -0.24 -13.41
CA GLN A 254 -4.03 0.36 -14.70
C GLN A 254 -2.64 -0.11 -15.17
N TRP A 255 -1.69 -0.28 -14.26
CA TRP A 255 -0.35 -0.77 -14.60
C TRP A 255 -0.38 -2.23 -15.07
N GLN A 256 -1.14 -3.10 -14.38
CA GLN A 256 -1.37 -4.48 -14.82
C GLN A 256 -1.97 -4.50 -16.23
N LYS A 257 -3.03 -3.71 -16.49
CA LYS A 257 -3.62 -3.58 -17.83
C LYS A 257 -2.60 -3.16 -18.90
N VAL A 258 -1.79 -2.13 -18.62
CA VAL A 258 -0.71 -1.67 -19.51
C VAL A 258 0.37 -2.74 -19.74
N TRP A 259 0.58 -3.62 -18.76
CA TRP A 259 1.52 -4.74 -18.85
C TRP A 259 0.97 -5.90 -19.68
N ASP A 260 -0.32 -6.20 -19.56
CA ASP A 260 -0.99 -7.21 -20.37
C ASP A 260 -1.11 -6.78 -21.85
N GLU A 261 -1.44 -5.51 -22.10
CA GLU A 261 -1.67 -4.97 -23.45
C GLU A 261 -0.39 -4.62 -24.22
N THR A 262 0.79 -4.52 -23.58
CA THR A 262 2.00 -4.12 -24.29
C THR A 262 2.56 -5.21 -25.21
N THR A 263 2.81 -4.85 -26.48
CA THR A 263 3.49 -5.70 -27.46
C THR A 263 5.01 -5.78 -27.27
N LYS A 264 5.59 -4.91 -26.42
CA LYS A 264 7.03 -4.90 -26.11
C LYS A 264 7.28 -5.61 -24.78
N GLY A 265 8.27 -6.49 -24.74
CA GLY A 265 8.59 -7.25 -23.52
C GLY A 265 7.75 -8.52 -23.33
N ARG A 266 7.06 -9.03 -24.37
CA ARG A 266 6.20 -10.23 -24.28
C ARG A 266 6.90 -11.47 -23.71
N PHE A 267 8.21 -11.65 -23.95
CA PHE A 267 9.00 -12.72 -23.33
C PHE A 267 9.10 -12.55 -21.81
N THR A 268 9.36 -11.33 -21.32
CA THR A 268 9.30 -11.00 -19.89
C THR A 268 7.90 -11.19 -19.31
N HIS A 269 6.84 -10.81 -20.03
CA HIS A 269 5.46 -11.04 -19.56
C HIS A 269 5.13 -12.53 -19.43
N ALA A 270 5.60 -13.38 -20.36
CA ALA A 270 5.40 -14.83 -20.26
C ALA A 270 6.05 -15.44 -19.00
N ILE A 271 7.11 -14.82 -18.46
CA ILE A 271 7.81 -15.24 -17.23
C ILE A 271 7.22 -14.54 -15.99
N VAL A 272 6.89 -13.25 -16.11
CA VAL A 272 6.38 -12.37 -15.05
C VAL A 272 5.06 -11.74 -15.53
N PRO A 273 3.95 -12.49 -15.55
CA PRO A 273 2.67 -12.01 -16.12
C PRO A 273 1.93 -11.03 -15.20
N GLN A 274 2.31 -10.96 -13.92
CA GLN A 274 1.71 -10.08 -12.92
C GLN A 274 2.72 -9.04 -12.44
N VAL A 275 2.26 -7.80 -12.29
CA VAL A 275 3.04 -6.70 -11.71
C VAL A 275 3.32 -7.02 -10.23
N PRO A 276 4.60 -7.07 -9.79
CA PRO A 276 4.94 -7.30 -8.39
C PRO A 276 4.34 -6.21 -7.48
N GLN A 277 3.75 -6.61 -6.35
CA GLN A 277 3.27 -5.65 -5.34
C GLN A 277 4.36 -5.23 -4.34
N THR A 278 5.43 -6.02 -4.26
CA THR A 278 6.63 -5.81 -3.45
C THR A 278 7.86 -5.72 -4.34
N THR A 279 8.89 -5.00 -3.89
CA THR A 279 10.14 -4.88 -4.65
C THR A 279 10.95 -6.17 -4.54
N THR A 280 11.14 -6.85 -5.66
CA THR A 280 12.08 -7.96 -5.79
C THR A 280 13.40 -7.42 -6.31
N TRP A 281 14.50 -7.71 -5.62
CA TRP A 281 15.84 -7.40 -6.08
C TRP A 281 16.31 -8.53 -7.00
N TRP A 282 16.44 -8.23 -8.29
CA TRP A 282 16.97 -9.15 -9.29
C TRP A 282 18.43 -8.79 -9.56
N SER A 283 19.31 -9.79 -9.60
CA SER A 283 20.66 -9.60 -10.15
C SER A 283 20.60 -9.20 -11.63
N ARG A 284 21.62 -8.46 -12.08
CA ARG A 284 21.72 -7.95 -13.45
C ARG A 284 21.58 -9.06 -14.50
N GLU A 285 22.19 -10.21 -14.24
CA GLU A 285 22.17 -11.39 -15.10
C GLU A 285 20.77 -12.01 -15.14
N THR A 286 20.04 -12.01 -14.01
CA THR A 286 18.62 -12.41 -13.96
C THR A 286 17.73 -11.46 -14.76
N ILE A 287 18.05 -10.16 -14.78
CA ILE A 287 17.32 -9.19 -15.61
C ILE A 287 17.62 -9.40 -17.09
N TRP A 288 18.88 -9.62 -17.48
CA TRP A 288 19.26 -9.97 -18.85
C TRP A 288 18.53 -11.22 -19.34
N ALA A 289 18.38 -12.21 -18.47
CA ALA A 289 17.67 -13.45 -18.70
C ALA A 289 16.18 -13.27 -18.92
N ILE A 290 15.45 -12.73 -17.94
CA ILE A 290 13.99 -12.55 -17.98
C ILE A 290 13.59 -11.57 -19.10
N THR A 291 14.51 -10.69 -19.52
CA THR A 291 14.27 -9.81 -20.67
C THR A 291 14.67 -10.43 -22.01
N GLY A 292 15.55 -11.42 -22.03
CA GLY A 292 16.21 -11.93 -23.24
C GLY A 292 17.24 -10.97 -23.84
N HIS A 293 17.62 -9.91 -23.10
CA HIS A 293 18.59 -8.89 -23.49
C HIS A 293 19.86 -9.04 -22.64
N GLY A 294 20.63 -10.08 -22.95
CA GLY A 294 21.94 -10.38 -22.38
C GLY A 294 23.01 -10.56 -23.46
N PRO A 295 24.20 -11.09 -23.12
CA PRO A 295 25.30 -11.36 -24.06
C PRO A 295 25.03 -12.59 -24.95
N TYR A 296 23.81 -12.72 -25.48
CA TYR A 296 23.39 -13.78 -26.39
C TYR A 296 23.68 -13.39 -27.84
N SER A 297 24.11 -14.35 -28.64
CA SER A 297 24.47 -14.08 -30.03
C SER A 297 23.25 -13.80 -30.91
N HIS A 298 22.11 -14.45 -30.63
CA HIS A 298 20.82 -14.08 -31.20
C HIS A 298 20.49 -12.61 -30.93
N TYR A 299 20.77 -12.10 -29.72
CA TYR A 299 20.59 -10.69 -29.38
C TYR A 299 21.56 -9.78 -30.17
N PHE A 300 22.86 -10.11 -30.21
CA PHE A 300 23.83 -9.32 -30.99
C PHE A 300 23.53 -9.31 -32.49
N ASN A 301 23.10 -10.43 -33.07
CA ASN A 301 22.68 -10.54 -34.47
C ASN A 301 21.40 -9.71 -34.73
N LYS A 302 20.36 -9.88 -33.90
CA LYS A 302 19.08 -9.15 -34.01
C LYS A 302 19.25 -7.64 -34.00
N PHE A 303 20.17 -7.12 -33.18
CA PHE A 303 20.48 -5.68 -33.09
C PHE A 303 21.70 -5.24 -33.91
N ARG A 304 22.30 -6.15 -34.71
CA ARG A 304 23.46 -5.89 -35.59
C ARG A 304 24.68 -5.28 -34.86
N LEU A 305 24.93 -5.71 -33.62
CA LEU A 305 25.92 -5.13 -32.71
C LEU A 305 27.33 -5.76 -32.81
N LYS A 306 27.47 -6.96 -33.41
CA LYS A 306 28.75 -7.59 -33.75
C LYS A 306 28.66 -8.23 -35.15
N ARG A 307 29.81 -8.45 -35.81
CA ARG A 307 29.90 -9.04 -37.16
C ARG A 307 30.07 -10.57 -37.20
N HIS A 308 30.11 -11.25 -36.05
CA HIS A 308 30.44 -12.67 -35.97
C HIS A 308 29.25 -13.51 -35.50
N ASN A 309 28.97 -14.61 -36.23
CA ASN A 309 28.02 -15.65 -35.86
C ASN A 309 28.58 -16.51 -34.71
N VAL A 310 28.62 -15.96 -33.50
CA VAL A 310 28.97 -16.73 -32.29
C VAL A 310 27.84 -17.74 -32.04
N ARG A 311 28.01 -19.01 -32.42
CA ARG A 311 27.04 -20.05 -32.00
C ARG A 311 27.21 -20.32 -30.50
N CYS A 312 26.22 -20.98 -29.89
CA CYS A 312 26.41 -21.53 -28.55
C CYS A 312 27.54 -22.59 -28.60
N ALA A 313 28.23 -22.83 -27.48
CA ALA A 313 29.30 -23.84 -27.39
C ALA A 313 28.87 -25.28 -27.79
N CYS A 314 27.56 -25.56 -27.84
CA CYS A 314 27.00 -26.81 -28.34
C CYS A 314 26.65 -26.82 -29.85
N GLY A 315 27.01 -25.76 -30.59
CA GLY A 315 26.75 -25.61 -32.03
C GLY A 315 25.42 -24.92 -32.38
N GLU A 316 24.45 -24.87 -31.47
CA GLU A 316 23.12 -24.26 -31.71
C GLU A 316 23.10 -22.73 -31.69
N GLU A 317 21.97 -22.12 -32.07
CA GLU A 317 21.78 -20.68 -31.91
C GLU A 317 21.77 -20.27 -30.42
N SER A 318 22.65 -19.33 -30.06
CA SER A 318 22.72 -18.77 -28.71
C SER A 318 21.55 -17.80 -28.49
N SER A 319 20.38 -18.35 -28.16
CA SER A 319 19.20 -17.62 -27.71
C SER A 319 19.01 -17.77 -26.19
N PRO A 320 18.22 -16.89 -25.54
CA PRO A 320 17.82 -17.06 -24.15
C PRO A 320 17.15 -18.44 -23.94
N GLU A 321 16.10 -18.74 -24.69
CA GLU A 321 15.33 -19.98 -24.62
C GLU A 321 16.19 -21.24 -24.79
N HIS A 322 17.07 -21.26 -25.80
CA HIS A 322 18.04 -22.34 -25.98
C HIS A 322 18.93 -22.47 -24.74
N THR A 323 19.48 -21.36 -24.27
CA THR A 323 20.37 -21.33 -23.10
C THR A 323 19.69 -21.90 -21.86
N PHE A 324 18.44 -21.47 -21.58
CA PHE A 324 17.63 -21.93 -20.45
C PHE A 324 17.23 -23.39 -20.54
N TYR A 325 16.55 -23.78 -21.63
CA TYR A 325 15.75 -24.99 -21.64
C TYR A 325 16.35 -26.14 -22.46
N HIS A 326 17.22 -25.85 -23.43
CA HIS A 326 17.61 -26.84 -24.46
C HIS A 326 19.11 -27.12 -24.57
N CYS A 327 19.97 -26.20 -24.12
CA CYS A 327 21.41 -26.30 -24.33
C CYS A 327 22.02 -27.49 -23.57
N PRO A 328 22.54 -28.54 -24.24
CA PRO A 328 22.97 -29.78 -23.60
C PRO A 328 24.23 -29.64 -22.72
N TYR A 329 24.86 -28.46 -22.70
CA TYR A 329 26.10 -28.19 -21.97
C TYR A 329 25.96 -28.57 -20.48
N PRO A 330 26.89 -29.35 -19.89
CA PRO A 330 26.70 -30.00 -18.58
C PRO A 330 26.26 -29.06 -17.45
N GLN A 331 26.91 -27.92 -17.33
CA GLN A 331 26.62 -26.81 -16.40
C GLN A 331 25.14 -26.42 -16.43
N ARG A 332 24.63 -26.13 -17.63
CA ARG A 332 23.24 -25.71 -17.87
C ARG A 332 22.24 -26.85 -17.63
N THR A 333 22.64 -28.08 -17.92
CA THR A 333 21.85 -29.29 -17.63
C THR A 333 21.75 -29.56 -16.13
N ASN A 334 22.85 -29.45 -15.40
CA ASN A 334 22.91 -29.65 -13.96
C ASN A 334 22.08 -28.59 -13.22
N ALA A 335 22.26 -27.31 -13.56
CA ALA A 335 21.49 -26.23 -12.96
C ALA A 335 19.98 -26.31 -13.29
N ARG A 336 19.59 -26.78 -14.49
CA ARG A 336 18.19 -27.17 -14.78
C ARG A 336 17.70 -28.31 -13.90
N GLN A 337 18.50 -29.35 -13.68
CA GLN A 337 18.12 -30.50 -12.86
C GLN A 337 17.96 -30.10 -11.39
N ILE A 338 18.82 -29.22 -10.87
CA ILE A 338 18.67 -28.62 -9.53
C ILE A 338 17.37 -27.81 -9.44
N ALA A 339 17.06 -26.98 -10.44
CA ALA A 339 15.83 -26.19 -10.48
C ALA A 339 14.56 -27.06 -10.52
N GLN A 340 14.68 -28.30 -10.99
CA GLN A 340 13.62 -29.30 -11.04
C GLN A 340 13.64 -30.28 -9.84
N GLY A 341 14.52 -30.09 -8.86
CA GLY A 341 14.69 -30.98 -7.71
C GLY A 341 15.23 -32.38 -8.04
N LYS A 342 15.80 -32.58 -9.23
CA LYS A 342 16.27 -33.88 -9.76
C LYS A 342 17.74 -34.17 -9.50
N LEU A 343 18.52 -33.16 -9.13
CA LEU A 343 19.93 -33.25 -8.76
C LEU A 343 20.13 -32.42 -7.49
N GLN A 344 20.85 -32.94 -6.49
CA GLN A 344 21.15 -32.16 -5.29
C GLN A 344 22.44 -31.37 -5.45
N LEU A 345 22.48 -30.14 -4.88
CA LEU A 345 23.65 -29.26 -4.89
C LEU A 345 24.91 -29.92 -4.30
N SER A 346 24.75 -30.84 -3.35
CA SER A 346 25.82 -31.64 -2.73
C SER A 346 26.44 -32.70 -3.64
N GLN A 347 25.87 -32.95 -4.82
CA GLN A 347 26.32 -33.97 -5.78
C GLN A 347 27.15 -33.38 -6.94
N LEU A 348 27.47 -32.08 -6.88
CA LEU A 348 28.39 -31.41 -7.79
C LEU A 348 29.79 -31.33 -7.18
N GLU A 349 30.82 -31.69 -7.96
CA GLU A 349 32.22 -31.40 -7.59
C GLU A 349 32.50 -29.90 -7.74
N LEU A 350 32.30 -29.17 -6.64
CA LEU A 350 32.47 -27.72 -6.53
C LEU A 350 33.95 -27.31 -6.56
N THR A 351 34.46 -26.91 -7.73
CA THR A 351 35.75 -26.20 -7.83
C THR A 351 35.66 -24.68 -7.79
N THR A 352 34.49 -24.07 -8.02
CA THR A 352 34.27 -22.62 -7.80
C THR A 352 32.79 -22.26 -7.57
N LEU A 353 32.36 -22.18 -6.30
CA LEU A 353 31.34 -21.20 -5.84
C LEU A 353 31.20 -21.27 -4.31
N ASN A 354 31.54 -20.17 -3.63
CA ASN A 354 31.43 -20.04 -2.17
C ASN A 354 30.12 -19.29 -1.84
N LEU A 355 29.22 -19.91 -1.05
CA LEU A 355 27.87 -19.42 -0.78
C LEU A 355 27.57 -19.44 0.73
N GLY A 356 27.93 -18.34 1.40
CA GLY A 356 27.64 -18.11 2.81
C GLY A 356 26.23 -17.55 3.05
N GLU A 357 25.36 -18.42 3.58
CA GLU A 357 24.13 -18.13 4.34
C GLU A 357 22.90 -17.53 3.63
N ILE A 358 21.74 -18.13 3.92
CA ILE A 358 20.63 -18.32 2.97
C ILE A 358 19.30 -18.36 3.73
N LYS A 359 18.40 -17.39 3.48
CA LYS A 359 16.93 -17.43 3.71
C LYS A 359 16.24 -16.44 2.74
N HIS A 360 15.27 -16.78 1.88
CA HIS A 360 14.60 -18.06 1.60
C HIS A 360 14.78 -18.44 0.10
N PRO A 361 16.00 -18.79 -0.36
CA PRO A 361 16.54 -18.35 -1.65
C PRO A 361 16.56 -19.37 -2.80
N GLU A 362 15.95 -20.55 -2.67
CA GLU A 362 16.25 -21.71 -3.55
C GLU A 362 15.98 -21.45 -5.05
N VAL A 363 14.87 -20.79 -5.40
CA VAL A 363 14.56 -20.44 -6.81
C VAL A 363 15.50 -19.36 -7.34
N ILE A 364 15.85 -18.37 -6.51
CA ILE A 364 16.71 -17.25 -6.92
C ILE A 364 18.18 -17.68 -7.00
N ILE A 365 18.69 -18.48 -6.05
CA ILE A 365 20.07 -18.99 -6.10
C ILE A 365 20.24 -20.04 -7.20
N THR A 366 19.24 -20.87 -7.48
CA THR A 366 19.37 -21.78 -8.64
C THR A 366 19.42 -21.00 -9.95
N LEU A 367 18.65 -19.91 -10.07
CA LEU A 367 18.76 -18.98 -11.18
C LEU A 367 20.10 -18.24 -11.18
N GLU A 368 20.58 -17.71 -10.06
CA GLU A 368 21.84 -16.95 -9.98
C GLU A 368 23.10 -17.80 -10.16
N ALA A 369 23.10 -19.05 -9.70
CA ALA A 369 24.14 -20.02 -9.99
C ALA A 369 24.10 -20.42 -11.47
N PHE A 370 22.90 -20.71 -12.01
CA PHE A 370 22.68 -20.87 -13.45
C PHE A 370 23.24 -19.68 -14.23
N PHE A 371 23.07 -18.44 -13.74
CA PHE A 371 23.55 -17.23 -14.40
C PHE A 371 25.05 -17.00 -14.32
N LYS A 372 25.70 -17.30 -13.19
CA LYS A 372 27.16 -17.19 -13.07
C LYS A 372 27.88 -18.15 -14.01
N GLU A 373 27.34 -19.35 -14.23
CA GLU A 373 27.89 -20.35 -15.17
C GLU A 373 27.58 -20.06 -16.66
N LEU A 374 26.82 -19.01 -16.99
CA LEU A 374 26.63 -18.57 -18.38
C LEU A 374 27.72 -17.63 -18.90
N ILE A 375 28.61 -17.16 -18.03
CA ILE A 375 29.76 -16.36 -18.42
C ILE A 375 30.78 -17.30 -19.05
N VAL A 376 30.73 -17.44 -20.38
CA VAL A 376 31.89 -17.88 -21.15
C VAL A 376 32.94 -16.77 -21.01
N PRO A 377 34.15 -17.06 -20.51
CA PRO A 377 35.25 -16.10 -20.60
C PRO A 377 35.45 -15.76 -22.08
N THR A 378 35.42 -14.48 -22.43
CA THR A 378 36.01 -14.07 -23.70
C THR A 378 37.51 -14.27 -23.54
N GLU A 379 38.06 -15.28 -24.23
CA GLU A 379 39.50 -15.37 -24.47
C GLU A 379 39.99 -14.03 -25.05
N ASP A 380 41.20 -13.67 -24.65
CA ASP A 380 41.59 -12.27 -24.45
C ASP A 380 41.79 -11.47 -25.75
N GLU A 381 41.59 -10.16 -25.66
CA GLU A 381 42.30 -9.19 -26.49
C GLU A 381 43.19 -8.37 -25.53
N ASP A 382 44.37 -8.91 -25.24
CA ASP A 382 45.55 -8.12 -24.91
C ASP A 382 45.95 -7.31 -26.17
N ASP A 383 45.74 -5.98 -26.14
CA ASP A 383 46.54 -4.94 -26.82
C ASP A 383 46.11 -3.53 -26.33
#